data_AF-H0FZ55-F1
#
_entry.id   AF-H0FZ55-F1
#
_cell.length_a   1.000
_cell.length_b   1.000
_cell.length_c   1.000
_cell.angle_alpha   90.00
_cell.angle_beta   90.00
_cell.angle_gamma   90.00
#
_symmetry.space_group_name_H-M   'P 1'
#
loop_
_entity.id
_entity.type
_entity.pdbx_description
1 polymer ?
#
loop_
_entity_poly.entity_id
_entity_poly.type
_entity_poly.pdbx_seq_one_letter_code
_entity_poly.pdbx_strand_id
1 'polypeptide(L)'
;MSEIELKPCPFCGGAAERIDIIDGENAGGSCICCTVCQASGNVEFGRKENFVSNWNSRASLLREWGEVKQLEWKFLATPPSGEEYASSSVGTYFIEFDYKRFPVKLHSWQLGTFATIEAAKSAAQADYEARIRSALIERKAEPLEHVEKVSTEAAMSQWERSLKRPDLCEKDRVRGAIEAYKRQAFAFAISPTPPAAQISFECSARKQSLPEPADCDWPFCGCDPYADKVIAAIEESGRMPAAQVTREALEAVEGVALDWSNFEGPKRNVEWKPDDQDLIYTAINYRDDEYGDADEDVGQQLVERLLAAWRSSLSASPSPVDSRDGLIAPRGGIEPNWWEVSMKLRRELKALQTAAQKVIDETDAIHDSEPPPTKYRAPYGAITELRAALAAKEQQP
;
A
#
# COMPACT_ATOMS: atom_id res chain seq x y z
N MET A 1 42.53 -16.21 21.13
CA MET A 1 41.42 -15.46 20.53
C MET A 1 40.89 -16.33 19.40
N SER A 2 39.64 -16.79 19.48
CA SER A 2 39.04 -17.54 18.38
C SER A 2 39.00 -16.64 17.14
N GLU A 3 39.58 -17.10 16.05
CA GLU A 3 39.50 -16.42 14.77
C GLU A 3 38.01 -16.39 14.36
N ILE A 4 37.42 -15.19 14.32
CA ILE A 4 35.99 -15.05 14.03
C ILE A 4 35.81 -15.28 12.52
N GLU A 5 35.05 -16.31 12.18
CA GLU A 5 34.79 -16.69 10.79
C GLU A 5 33.97 -15.60 10.07
N LEU A 6 34.52 -15.09 8.96
CA LEU A 6 33.85 -14.12 8.09
C LEU A 6 32.86 -14.84 7.17
N LYS A 7 31.60 -14.40 7.17
CA LYS A 7 30.60 -14.90 6.22
C LYS A 7 30.88 -14.38 4.80
N PRO A 8 30.39 -15.10 3.76
CA PRO A 8 30.52 -14.66 2.38
C PRO A 8 29.89 -13.29 2.13
N CYS A 9 30.38 -12.62 1.09
CA CYS A 9 29.90 -11.31 0.67
C CYS A 9 28.39 -11.32 0.40
N PRO A 10 27.62 -10.36 0.95
CA PRO A 10 26.17 -10.30 0.78
C PRO A 10 25.74 -9.94 -0.65
N PHE A 11 26.66 -9.49 -1.50
CA PHE A 11 26.35 -9.06 -2.87
C PHE A 11 26.61 -10.16 -3.90
N CYS A 12 27.73 -10.86 -3.79
CA CYS A 12 28.17 -11.83 -4.79
C CYS A 12 28.46 -13.24 -4.24
N GLY A 13 28.31 -13.46 -2.93
CA GLY A 13 28.67 -14.73 -2.28
C GLY A 13 30.18 -15.04 -2.26
N GLY A 14 31.03 -14.10 -2.71
CA GLY A 14 32.48 -14.26 -2.72
C GLY A 14 33.09 -14.24 -1.32
N ALA A 15 34.33 -14.72 -1.19
CA ALA A 15 35.06 -14.69 0.07
C ALA A 15 35.25 -13.23 0.55
N ALA A 16 35.31 -13.06 1.87
CA ALA A 16 35.50 -11.78 2.53
C ALA A 16 36.80 -11.84 3.34
N GLU A 17 37.57 -10.76 3.30
CA GLU A 17 38.80 -10.62 4.07
C GLU A 17 38.82 -9.30 4.84
N ARG A 18 39.51 -9.30 5.97
CA ARG A 18 39.77 -8.10 6.73
C ARG A 18 40.96 -7.37 6.12
N ILE A 19 40.79 -6.10 5.82
CA ILE A 19 41.84 -5.19 5.36
C ILE A 19 42.11 -4.18 6.47
N ASP A 20 43.35 -4.18 6.98
CA ASP A 20 43.85 -3.14 7.88
C ASP A 20 44.52 -2.04 7.04
N ILE A 21 44.04 -0.80 7.17
CA ILE A 21 44.53 0.35 6.41
C ILE A 21 45.73 0.94 7.16
N ILE A 22 46.93 0.75 6.62
CA ILE A 22 48.18 1.17 7.28
C ILE A 22 48.52 2.62 6.93
N ASP A 23 48.22 3.05 5.70
CA ASP A 23 48.64 4.35 5.15
C ASP A 23 47.47 5.13 4.54
N GLY A 24 47.61 6.45 4.45
CA GLY A 24 46.63 7.38 3.85
C GLY A 24 45.71 8.06 4.87
N GLU A 25 44.68 8.76 4.39
CA GLU A 25 43.74 9.52 5.24
C GLU A 25 42.95 8.63 6.21
N ASN A 26 42.85 7.33 5.94
CA ASN A 26 42.18 6.34 6.78
C ASN A 26 43.18 5.41 7.51
N ALA A 27 44.45 5.81 7.62
CA ALA A 27 45.47 5.05 8.35
C ALA A 27 45.03 4.75 9.79
N GLY A 28 45.21 3.49 10.22
CA GLY A 28 44.75 2.97 11.50
C GLY A 28 43.34 2.37 11.48
N GLY A 29 42.57 2.60 10.41
CA GLY A 29 41.26 2.00 10.19
C GLY A 29 41.34 0.53 9.76
N SER A 30 40.23 -0.18 9.89
CA SER A 30 40.05 -1.53 9.33
C SER A 30 38.67 -1.68 8.72
N CYS A 31 38.56 -2.43 7.64
CA CYS A 31 37.28 -2.82 7.05
C CYS A 31 37.30 -4.29 6.62
N ILE A 32 36.13 -4.85 6.34
CA ILE A 32 36.03 -6.13 5.62
C ILE A 32 35.71 -5.82 4.16
N CYS A 33 36.40 -6.47 3.24
CA CYS A 33 36.22 -6.31 1.82
C CYS A 33 35.97 -7.68 1.15
N CYS A 34 35.09 -7.71 0.16
CA CYS A 34 34.93 -8.87 -0.68
C CYS A 34 36.08 -8.97 -1.69
N THR A 35 36.70 -10.15 -1.78
CA THR A 35 37.80 -10.39 -2.73
C THR A 35 37.36 -10.48 -4.19
N VAL A 36 36.05 -10.63 -4.44
CA VAL A 36 35.48 -10.80 -5.79
C VAL A 36 34.92 -9.48 -6.33
N CYS A 37 33.97 -8.87 -5.61
CA CYS A 37 33.28 -7.66 -6.08
C CYS A 37 33.82 -6.36 -5.46
N GLN A 38 34.80 -6.44 -4.55
CA GLN A 38 35.40 -5.30 -3.84
C GLN A 38 34.40 -4.47 -3.01
N ALA A 39 33.21 -5.00 -2.73
CA ALA A 39 32.29 -4.38 -1.78
C ALA A 39 32.90 -4.38 -0.38
N SER A 40 32.93 -3.22 0.27
CA SER A 40 33.51 -3.05 1.60
C SER A 40 32.45 -2.74 2.67
N GLY A 41 32.75 -3.11 3.90
CA GLY A 41 32.07 -2.61 5.10
C GLY A 41 32.48 -1.17 5.44
N ASN A 42 31.93 -0.66 6.53
CA ASN A 42 32.39 0.59 7.14
C ASN A 42 33.85 0.44 7.62
N VAL A 43 34.62 1.53 7.53
CA VAL A 43 35.95 1.61 8.12
C VAL A 43 35.78 1.92 9.61
N GLU A 44 36.25 1.03 10.48
CA GLU A 44 36.24 1.23 11.93
C GLU A 44 37.63 1.59 12.46
N PHE A 45 37.66 2.60 13.32
CA PHE A 45 38.86 3.07 14.01
C PHE A 45 38.80 2.69 15.50
N GLY A 46 39.95 2.49 16.14
CA GLY A 46 40.01 2.24 17.59
C GLY A 46 39.68 0.79 17.97
N ARG A 47 38.59 0.57 18.73
CA ARG A 47 38.16 -0.77 19.21
C ARG A 47 37.41 -1.51 18.09
N LYS A 48 38.16 -2.33 17.35
CA LYS A 48 37.74 -3.07 16.14
C LYS A 48 36.93 -4.33 16.50
N GLU A 49 35.97 -4.22 17.40
CA GLU A 49 35.23 -5.39 17.93
C GLU A 49 33.96 -5.67 17.12
N ASN A 50 33.42 -4.68 16.40
CA ASN A 50 32.08 -4.74 15.80
C ASN A 50 32.06 -4.91 14.28
N PHE A 51 33.13 -4.59 13.55
CA PHE A 51 33.08 -4.66 12.08
C PHE A 51 32.81 -6.09 11.55
N VAL A 52 33.26 -7.14 12.26
CA VAL A 52 32.94 -8.55 11.89
C VAL A 52 31.46 -8.86 12.08
N SER A 53 30.86 -8.46 13.21
CA SER A 53 29.42 -8.67 13.44
C SER A 53 28.58 -7.85 12.47
N ASN A 54 29.01 -6.63 12.15
CA ASN A 54 28.39 -5.76 11.13
C ASN A 54 28.44 -6.37 9.73
N TRP A 55 29.54 -7.01 9.34
CA TRP A 55 29.61 -7.72 8.07
C TRP A 55 28.73 -8.97 8.07
N ASN A 56 28.84 -9.78 9.12
CA ASN A 56 28.16 -11.06 9.23
C ASN A 56 26.63 -10.93 9.40
N SER A 57 26.14 -9.80 9.92
CA SER A 57 24.69 -9.50 9.97
C SER A 57 24.13 -9.26 8.57
N ARG A 58 24.88 -8.61 7.67
CA ARG A 58 24.48 -8.40 6.27
C ARG A 58 24.38 -9.71 5.50
N ALA A 59 25.31 -10.63 5.74
CA ALA A 59 25.26 -11.96 5.14
C ALA A 59 24.08 -12.82 5.65
N SER A 60 23.59 -12.56 6.87
CA SER A 60 22.37 -13.22 7.37
C SER A 60 21.13 -12.78 6.59
N LEU A 61 21.08 -11.52 6.14
CA LEU A 61 19.94 -11.02 5.35
C LEU A 61 19.76 -11.86 4.09
N LEU A 62 20.82 -12.31 3.42
CA LEU A 62 20.68 -13.16 2.24
C LEU A 62 19.95 -14.49 2.50
N ARG A 63 20.06 -15.09 3.69
CA ARG A 63 19.41 -16.39 3.96
C ARG A 63 17.91 -16.27 4.20
N GLU A 64 17.44 -15.12 4.65
CA GLU A 64 16.01 -14.90 4.88
C GLU A 64 15.26 -14.60 3.57
N TRP A 65 15.99 -14.24 2.52
CA TRP A 65 15.42 -13.88 1.24
C TRP A 65 15.37 -15.20 0.49
N GLY A 66 14.23 -15.88 0.65
CA GLY A 66 14.01 -17.23 0.14
C GLY A 66 14.54 -17.40 -1.28
N GLU A 67 14.98 -18.62 -1.59
CA GLU A 67 15.56 -18.96 -2.89
C GLU A 67 14.71 -18.39 -4.03
N VAL A 68 15.32 -17.56 -4.87
CA VAL A 68 14.64 -16.99 -6.02
C VAL A 68 14.32 -18.15 -6.97
N LYS A 69 13.05 -18.27 -7.35
CA LYS A 69 12.59 -19.32 -8.28
C LYS A 69 13.47 -19.32 -9.54
N GLN A 70 13.96 -20.50 -9.94
CA GLN A 70 14.72 -20.66 -11.17
C GLN A 70 13.87 -20.32 -12.39
N LEU A 71 14.47 -19.68 -13.41
CA LEU A 71 13.82 -19.38 -14.67
C LEU A 71 13.44 -20.67 -15.39
N GLU A 72 12.15 -20.79 -15.75
CA GLU A 72 11.63 -21.91 -16.51
C GLU A 72 11.81 -21.66 -18.01
N TRP A 73 12.77 -22.36 -18.62
CA TRP A 73 13.10 -22.23 -20.04
C TRP A 73 12.16 -23.04 -20.92
N LYS A 74 11.61 -22.39 -21.94
CA LYS A 74 10.78 -22.99 -22.98
C LYS A 74 11.46 -22.80 -24.33
N PHE A 75 11.42 -23.84 -25.16
CA PHE A 75 11.96 -23.80 -26.52
C PHE A 75 10.86 -23.37 -27.50
N LEU A 76 11.09 -22.29 -28.24
CA LEU A 76 10.26 -21.89 -29.38
C LEU A 76 10.88 -22.49 -30.65
N ALA A 77 10.17 -23.46 -31.23
CA ALA A 77 10.56 -24.08 -32.49
C ALA A 77 10.27 -23.20 -33.72
N THR A 78 9.82 -21.95 -33.53
CA THR A 78 9.41 -21.07 -34.62
C THR A 78 10.64 -20.64 -35.43
N PRO A 79 10.74 -20.99 -36.73
CA PRO A 79 11.81 -20.48 -37.61
C PRO A 79 11.72 -18.95 -37.74
N PRO A 80 12.82 -18.23 -38.01
CA PRO A 80 14.08 -18.71 -38.60
C PRO A 80 15.22 -19.03 -37.60
N SER A 81 15.15 -18.56 -36.36
CA SER A 81 16.12 -18.84 -35.30
C SER A 81 15.39 -19.58 -34.20
N GLY A 82 15.76 -20.83 -33.95
CA GLY A 82 15.34 -21.46 -32.70
C GLY A 82 15.72 -20.51 -31.55
N GLU A 83 14.79 -20.30 -30.62
CA GLU A 83 15.00 -19.41 -29.48
C GLU A 83 14.56 -20.15 -28.22
N GLU A 84 15.34 -19.98 -27.15
CA GLU A 84 14.88 -20.37 -25.82
C GLU A 84 14.51 -19.11 -25.06
N TYR A 85 13.36 -19.15 -24.40
CA TYR A 85 12.87 -18.02 -23.63
C TYR A 85 12.39 -18.47 -22.25
N ALA A 86 12.51 -17.56 -21.28
CA ALA A 86 11.96 -17.73 -19.94
C ALA A 86 11.17 -16.49 -19.57
N SER A 87 9.90 -16.66 -19.19
CA SER A 87 9.04 -15.56 -18.76
C SER A 87 8.96 -15.50 -17.24
N SER A 88 9.06 -14.29 -16.69
CA SER A 88 8.98 -14.02 -15.26
C SER A 88 8.21 -12.71 -15.01
N SER A 89 7.96 -12.39 -13.74
CA SER A 89 7.37 -11.10 -13.33
C SER A 89 8.24 -9.88 -13.66
N VAL A 90 9.56 -10.07 -13.80
CA VAL A 90 10.51 -9.01 -14.18
C VAL A 90 10.53 -8.79 -15.69
N GLY A 91 10.13 -9.80 -16.46
CA GLY A 91 10.10 -9.76 -17.92
C GLY A 91 10.44 -11.10 -18.55
N THR A 92 10.58 -11.09 -19.87
CA THR A 92 10.91 -12.25 -20.69
C THR A 92 12.36 -12.16 -21.14
N TYR A 93 13.14 -13.19 -20.79
CA TYR A 93 14.50 -13.41 -21.26
C TYR A 93 14.46 -14.24 -22.54
N PHE A 94 15.29 -13.88 -23.51
CA PHE A 94 15.45 -14.59 -24.78
C PHE A 94 16.92 -14.95 -24.98
N ILE A 95 17.16 -16.17 -25.45
CA ILE A 95 18.46 -16.67 -25.90
C ILE A 95 18.30 -17.04 -27.36
N GLU A 96 18.92 -16.26 -28.25
CA GLU A 96 18.92 -16.55 -29.68
C GLU A 96 19.99 -17.61 -29.97
N PHE A 97 19.67 -18.59 -30.80
CA PHE A 97 20.64 -19.56 -31.27
C PHE A 97 21.37 -18.99 -32.48
N ASP A 98 22.42 -18.21 -32.24
CA ASP A 98 23.42 -17.92 -33.27
C ASP A 98 24.45 -19.06 -33.25
N TYR A 99 24.78 -19.63 -34.42
CA TYR A 99 25.58 -20.85 -34.59
C TYR A 99 26.96 -20.83 -33.91
N LYS A 100 27.40 -19.67 -33.39
CA LYS A 100 28.69 -19.51 -32.70
C LYS A 100 28.56 -18.92 -31.30
N ARG A 101 27.44 -18.30 -30.94
CA ARG A 101 27.30 -17.48 -29.74
C ARG A 101 25.84 -17.42 -29.29
N PHE A 102 25.63 -17.22 -28.00
CA PHE A 102 24.30 -17.18 -27.39
C PHE A 102 24.06 -15.78 -26.80
N PRO A 103 23.55 -14.82 -27.59
CA PRO A 103 23.14 -13.52 -27.04
C PRO A 103 21.94 -13.69 -26.12
N VAL A 104 22.03 -13.10 -24.93
CA VAL A 104 20.94 -13.04 -23.96
C VAL A 104 20.31 -11.65 -24.02
N LYS A 105 18.99 -11.59 -24.17
CA LYS A 105 18.22 -10.34 -24.18
C LYS A 105 17.14 -10.38 -23.10
N LEU A 106 16.91 -9.26 -22.43
CA LEU A 106 15.73 -9.01 -21.61
C LEU A 106 14.90 -7.95 -22.34
N HIS A 107 13.78 -8.36 -22.91
CA HIS A 107 13.01 -7.51 -23.84
C HIS A 107 13.90 -7.01 -25.01
N SER A 108 14.05 -5.70 -25.16
CA SER A 108 14.90 -5.05 -26.17
C SER A 108 16.34 -4.81 -25.72
N TRP A 109 16.69 -5.14 -24.46
CA TRP A 109 18.01 -4.89 -23.89
C TRP A 109 18.90 -6.14 -23.98
N GLN A 110 20.11 -6.01 -24.54
CA GLN A 110 21.07 -7.11 -24.60
C GLN A 110 21.91 -7.16 -23.32
N LEU A 111 21.80 -8.26 -22.58
CA LEU A 111 22.56 -8.53 -21.34
C LEU A 111 24.01 -8.91 -21.63
N GLY A 112 24.23 -9.64 -22.71
CA GLY A 112 25.55 -10.11 -23.10
C GLY A 112 25.50 -11.17 -24.18
N THR A 113 26.65 -11.72 -24.51
CA THR A 113 26.78 -12.80 -25.50
C THR A 113 27.75 -13.85 -24.98
N PHE A 114 27.30 -15.10 -24.93
CA PHE A 114 28.00 -16.18 -24.25
C PHE A 114 28.43 -17.30 -25.21
N ALA A 115 29.44 -18.08 -24.80
CA ALA A 115 30.00 -19.15 -25.63
C ALA A 115 29.17 -20.44 -25.61
N THR A 116 28.39 -20.66 -24.55
CA THR A 116 27.52 -21.84 -24.39
C THR A 116 26.11 -21.42 -23.94
N ILE A 117 25.13 -22.27 -24.22
CA ILE A 117 23.74 -22.03 -23.82
C ILE A 117 23.58 -22.05 -22.30
N GLU A 118 24.33 -22.91 -21.59
CA GLU A 118 24.32 -22.98 -20.13
C GLU A 118 24.87 -21.69 -19.51
N ALA A 119 25.92 -21.12 -20.10
CA ALA A 119 26.47 -19.83 -19.66
C ALA A 119 25.46 -18.68 -19.89
N ALA A 120 24.74 -18.71 -21.03
CA ALA A 120 23.67 -17.76 -21.33
C ALA A 120 22.51 -17.87 -20.31
N LYS A 121 22.03 -19.09 -20.02
CA LYS A 121 20.98 -19.34 -19.02
C LYS A 121 21.41 -18.91 -17.62
N SER A 122 22.65 -19.22 -17.23
CA SER A 122 23.20 -18.83 -15.93
C SER A 122 23.31 -17.31 -15.80
N ALA A 123 23.73 -16.61 -16.86
CA ALA A 123 23.78 -15.15 -16.86
C ALA A 123 22.38 -14.50 -16.77
N ALA A 124 21.38 -15.04 -17.49
CA ALA A 124 20.00 -14.59 -17.38
C ALA A 124 19.43 -14.81 -15.97
N GLN A 125 19.70 -15.98 -15.36
CA GLN A 125 19.30 -16.28 -13.99
C GLN A 125 19.95 -15.30 -12.99
N ALA A 126 21.24 -15.00 -13.15
CA ALA A 126 21.95 -14.06 -12.29
C ALA A 126 21.38 -12.64 -12.38
N ASP A 127 21.04 -12.16 -13.58
CA ASP A 127 20.37 -10.86 -13.76
C ASP A 127 18.97 -10.84 -13.14
N TYR A 128 18.19 -11.91 -13.33
CA TYR A 128 16.88 -12.06 -12.71
C TYR A 128 16.95 -12.01 -11.18
N GLU A 129 17.87 -12.77 -10.58
CA GLU A 129 18.10 -12.76 -9.13
C GLU A 129 18.54 -11.38 -8.63
N ALA A 130 19.46 -10.72 -9.34
CA ALA A 130 19.93 -9.40 -8.97
C ALA A 130 18.79 -8.37 -8.96
N ARG A 131 17.89 -8.42 -9.96
CA ARG A 131 16.73 -7.51 -10.04
C ARG A 131 15.71 -7.77 -8.93
N ILE A 132 15.37 -9.04 -8.67
CA ILE A 132 14.47 -9.42 -7.57
C ILE A 132 15.06 -8.95 -6.23
N ARG A 133 16.35 -9.19 -5.99
CA ARG A 133 17.03 -8.73 -4.79
C ARG A 133 17.04 -7.20 -4.70
N SER A 134 17.33 -6.47 -5.79
CA SER A 134 17.29 -5.00 -5.78
C SER A 134 15.91 -4.47 -5.39
N ALA A 135 14.84 -5.02 -5.97
CA ALA A 135 13.47 -4.59 -5.69
C ALA A 135 13.04 -4.88 -4.24
N LEU A 136 13.54 -5.97 -3.65
CA LEU A 136 13.27 -6.31 -2.26
C LEU A 136 14.09 -5.43 -1.28
N ILE A 137 15.28 -4.97 -1.66
CA ILE A 137 16.08 -4.01 -0.86
C ILE A 137 15.37 -2.67 -0.77
N GLU A 138 14.86 -2.16 -1.88
CA GLU A 138 14.12 -0.89 -1.91
C GLU A 138 12.81 -0.95 -1.10
N ARG A 139 12.22 -2.13 -0.93
CA ARG A 139 10.97 -2.31 -0.17
C ARG A 139 11.15 -2.58 1.32
N LYS A 140 12.35 -2.91 1.80
CA LYS A 140 12.65 -2.70 3.22
C LYS A 140 12.79 -1.20 3.40
N ALA A 141 11.62 -0.55 3.44
CA ALA A 141 11.41 0.84 3.77
C ALA A 141 12.34 1.23 4.91
N GLU A 142 12.79 2.48 4.90
CA GLU A 142 13.36 3.08 6.11
C GLU A 142 12.54 2.61 7.31
N PRO A 143 13.17 2.09 8.37
CA PRO A 143 12.44 1.61 9.53
C PRO A 143 11.40 2.67 9.88
N LEU A 144 10.17 2.27 10.15
CA LEU A 144 9.09 3.22 10.49
C LEU A 144 9.57 4.22 11.56
N GLU A 145 10.42 3.75 12.47
CA GLU A 145 11.16 4.51 13.48
C GLU A 145 12.02 5.66 12.92
N HIS A 146 12.70 5.48 11.77
CA HIS A 146 13.48 6.53 11.13
C HIS A 146 12.57 7.61 10.53
N VAL A 147 11.51 7.22 9.84
CA VAL A 147 10.52 8.16 9.27
C VAL A 147 9.79 8.94 10.38
N GLU A 148 9.42 8.26 11.47
CA GLU A 148 8.84 8.88 12.67
C GLU A 148 9.84 9.83 13.33
N LYS A 149 11.12 9.45 13.45
CA LYS A 149 12.16 10.30 14.03
C LYS A 149 12.38 11.57 13.21
N VAL A 150 12.51 11.47 11.89
CA VAL A 150 12.67 12.63 11.00
C VAL A 150 11.46 13.56 11.09
N SER A 151 10.25 13.00 11.09
CA SER A 151 9.02 13.78 11.21
C SER A 151 8.89 14.46 12.58
N THR A 152 9.30 13.78 13.64
CA THR A 152 9.31 14.31 15.02
C THR A 152 10.34 15.43 15.18
N GLU A 153 11.58 15.23 14.72
CA GLU A 153 12.63 16.24 14.78
C GLU A 153 12.25 17.52 14.02
N ALA A 154 11.63 17.38 12.85
CA ALA A 154 11.20 18.52 12.07
C ALA A 154 9.99 19.25 12.69
N ALA A 155 9.03 18.52 13.28
CA ALA A 155 7.92 19.10 14.03
C ALA A 155 8.42 19.86 15.28
N MET A 156 9.37 19.27 16.03
CA MET A 156 9.99 19.91 17.20
C MET A 156 10.80 21.15 16.82
N SER A 157 11.56 21.11 15.73
CA SER A 157 12.27 22.29 15.22
C SER A 157 11.33 23.41 14.79
N GLN A 158 10.16 23.09 14.25
CA GLN A 158 9.13 24.08 13.95
C GLN A 158 8.48 24.65 15.22
N TRP A 159 8.21 23.81 16.22
CA TRP A 159 7.74 24.25 17.53
C TRP A 159 8.71 25.25 18.17
N GLU A 160 10.00 24.91 18.24
CA GLU A 160 11.05 25.78 18.80
C GLU A 160 11.16 27.14 18.09
N ARG A 161 10.96 27.16 16.76
CA ARG A 161 10.90 28.40 16.00
C ARG A 161 9.65 29.22 16.34
N SER A 162 8.53 28.58 16.63
CA SER A 162 7.30 29.25 17.02
C SER A 162 7.35 29.87 18.43
N LEU A 163 8.16 29.32 19.34
CA LEU A 163 8.41 29.93 20.65
C LEU A 163 9.08 31.31 20.56
N LYS A 164 9.82 31.57 19.47
CA LYS A 164 10.45 32.88 19.21
C LYS A 164 9.47 33.92 18.65
N ARG A 165 8.22 33.54 18.40
CA ARG A 165 7.15 34.39 17.86
C ARG A 165 6.21 34.82 19.00
N PRO A 166 6.38 36.03 19.58
CA PRO A 166 5.55 36.50 20.68
C PRO A 166 4.09 36.79 20.27
N ASP A 167 3.84 36.91 18.97
CA ASP A 167 2.53 37.19 18.38
C ASP A 167 1.63 35.94 18.23
N LEU A 168 2.20 34.74 18.36
CA LEU A 168 1.45 33.49 18.28
C LEU A 168 1.02 33.03 19.68
N CYS A 169 -0.29 32.80 19.85
CA CYS A 169 -0.79 32.12 21.05
C CYS A 169 -0.40 30.63 21.03
N GLU A 170 -0.43 29.98 22.19
CA GLU A 170 -0.01 28.58 22.32
C GLU A 170 -0.86 27.63 21.44
N LYS A 171 -2.16 27.90 21.30
CA LYS A 171 -3.08 27.16 20.42
C LYS A 171 -2.60 27.16 18.96
N ASP A 172 -2.15 28.30 18.46
CA ASP A 172 -1.68 28.44 17.07
C ASP A 172 -0.32 27.76 16.86
N ARG A 173 0.54 27.76 17.88
CA ARG A 173 1.83 27.06 17.87
C ARG A 173 1.63 25.54 17.76
N VAL A 174 0.74 24.98 18.59
CA VAL A 174 0.38 23.56 18.57
C VAL A 174 -0.23 23.17 17.23
N ARG A 175 -1.21 23.95 16.74
CA ARG A 175 -1.84 23.69 15.44
C ARG A 175 -0.83 23.70 14.29
N GLY A 176 0.09 24.66 14.27
CA GLY A 176 1.14 24.75 13.26
C GLY A 176 2.10 23.56 13.27
N ALA A 177 2.47 23.06 14.46
CA ALA A 177 3.32 21.88 14.59
C ALA A 177 2.61 20.60 14.11
N ILE A 178 1.33 20.43 14.46
CA ILE A 178 0.51 19.29 14.01
C ILE A 178 0.31 19.30 12.50
N GLU A 179 0.02 20.47 11.90
CA GLU A 179 -0.13 20.57 10.45
C GLU A 179 1.18 20.29 9.70
N ALA A 180 2.31 20.72 10.25
CA ALA A 180 3.62 20.40 9.69
C ALA A 180 3.92 18.90 9.72
N TYR A 181 3.66 18.25 10.85
CA TYR A 181 3.78 16.81 10.99
C TYR A 181 2.89 16.07 9.98
N LYS A 182 1.62 16.48 9.85
CA LYS A 182 0.69 15.91 8.87
C LYS A 182 1.17 16.07 7.44
N ARG A 183 1.69 17.25 7.05
CA ARG A 183 2.23 17.49 5.70
C ARG A 183 3.45 16.63 5.40
N GLN A 184 4.32 16.43 6.39
CA GLN A 184 5.50 15.57 6.24
C GLN A 184 5.11 14.10 6.14
N ALA A 185 4.24 13.62 7.05
CA ALA A 185 3.72 12.25 7.00
C ALA A 185 3.01 11.96 5.67
N PHE A 186 2.23 12.92 5.16
CA PHE A 186 1.58 12.83 3.85
C PHE A 186 2.59 12.82 2.69
N ALA A 187 3.60 13.67 2.73
CA ALA A 187 4.68 13.67 1.73
C ALA A 187 5.41 12.31 1.69
N PHE A 188 5.71 11.71 2.84
CA PHE A 188 6.32 10.37 2.89
C PHE A 188 5.38 9.26 2.42
N ALA A 189 4.08 9.38 2.68
CA ALA A 189 3.09 8.38 2.24
C ALA A 189 2.84 8.38 0.73
N ILE A 190 3.14 9.49 0.03
CA ILE A 190 2.70 9.70 -1.36
C ILE A 190 3.87 9.99 -2.28
N SER A 191 5.05 10.31 -1.76
CA SER A 191 6.24 10.55 -2.59
C SER A 191 6.50 9.30 -3.43
N PRO A 192 6.25 9.33 -4.75
CA PRO A 192 6.63 8.23 -5.59
C PRO A 192 8.16 8.20 -5.64
N THR A 193 8.74 7.01 -5.55
CA THR A 193 10.14 6.80 -5.97
C THR A 193 10.30 7.42 -7.37
N PRO A 194 11.37 8.20 -7.63
CA PRO A 194 11.50 8.89 -8.91
C PRO A 194 11.46 7.86 -10.06
N PRO A 195 10.64 8.07 -11.09
CA PRO A 195 10.52 7.09 -12.16
C PRO A 195 11.82 7.09 -12.98
N ALA A 196 12.44 5.91 -13.09
CA ALA A 196 13.25 5.61 -14.25
C ALA A 196 12.37 5.81 -15.51
N ALA A 197 12.90 6.53 -16.49
CA ALA A 197 12.21 7.05 -17.66
C ALA A 197 11.09 6.13 -18.21
N GLN A 198 9.83 6.54 -18.04
CA GLN A 198 8.66 5.82 -18.56
C GLN A 198 8.38 6.23 -20.01
N ILE A 199 8.32 5.23 -20.89
CA ILE A 199 7.71 5.36 -22.22
C ILE A 199 6.19 5.24 -22.00
N SER A 200 5.45 6.33 -22.20
CA SER A 200 3.99 6.33 -22.06
C SER A 200 3.33 5.64 -23.26
N PHE A 201 2.74 4.48 -23.03
CA PHE A 201 1.79 3.88 -23.98
C PHE A 201 0.40 4.45 -23.74
N GLU A 202 -0.25 4.97 -24.79
CA GLU A 202 -1.63 5.48 -24.74
C GLU A 202 -2.62 4.49 -25.37
N CYS A 203 -3.68 4.12 -24.62
CA CYS A 203 -4.80 3.27 -25.07
C CYS A 203 -5.44 3.83 -26.37
N SER A 204 -5.51 3.02 -27.43
CA SER A 204 -6.07 3.41 -28.73
C SER A 204 -7.53 3.91 -28.66
N ALA A 205 -8.32 3.42 -27.70
CA ALA A 205 -9.70 3.89 -27.47
C ALA A 205 -9.76 5.31 -26.88
N ARG A 206 -8.77 5.70 -26.05
CA ARG A 206 -8.61 7.06 -25.54
C ARG A 206 -8.19 8.05 -26.64
N LYS A 207 -7.53 7.56 -27.70
CA LYS A 207 -7.16 8.37 -28.87
C LYS A 207 -8.34 8.70 -29.79
N GLN A 208 -9.41 7.89 -29.77
CA GLN A 208 -10.54 8.02 -30.72
C GLN A 208 -11.75 8.76 -30.14
N SER A 209 -11.77 9.07 -28.84
CA SER A 209 -12.93 9.67 -28.16
C SER A 209 -12.65 11.11 -27.70
N LEU A 210 -12.93 12.07 -28.59
CA LEU A 210 -13.25 13.44 -28.23
C LEU A 210 -14.74 13.68 -28.53
N PRO A 211 -15.51 14.35 -27.65
CA PRO A 211 -15.02 15.21 -26.56
C PRO A 211 -14.93 14.59 -25.16
N GLU A 212 -15.36 13.34 -24.93
CA GLU A 212 -15.17 12.66 -23.62
C GLU A 212 -14.48 11.30 -23.82
N PRO A 213 -13.30 11.06 -23.21
CA PRO A 213 -12.59 9.80 -23.37
C PRO A 213 -13.39 8.67 -22.73
N ALA A 214 -13.75 7.65 -23.52
CA ALA A 214 -14.37 6.46 -22.97
C ALA A 214 -13.35 5.72 -22.08
N ASP A 215 -13.74 5.38 -20.86
CA ASP A 215 -12.93 4.53 -19.97
C ASP A 215 -12.84 3.13 -20.59
N CYS A 216 -11.73 2.85 -21.28
CA CYS A 216 -11.40 1.52 -21.77
C CYS A 216 -11.10 0.62 -20.55
N ASP A 217 -11.87 -0.45 -20.37
CA ASP A 217 -11.80 -1.41 -19.25
C ASP A 217 -10.52 -2.27 -19.29
N TRP A 218 -9.36 -1.63 -19.18
CA TRP A 218 -8.06 -2.28 -19.21
C TRP A 218 -7.85 -3.15 -17.95
N PRO A 219 -7.35 -4.40 -18.07
CA PRO A 219 -6.79 -5.03 -19.27
C PRO A 219 -7.81 -5.72 -20.19
N PHE A 220 -9.09 -5.81 -19.84
CA PHE A 220 -10.08 -6.63 -20.55
C PHE A 220 -10.69 -5.99 -21.82
N CYS A 221 -10.43 -4.70 -22.08
CA CYS A 221 -10.93 -3.97 -23.24
C CYS A 221 -10.47 -4.53 -24.61
N GLY A 222 -9.49 -5.43 -24.65
CA GLY A 222 -8.86 -5.94 -25.88
C GLY A 222 -8.08 -4.88 -26.66
N CYS A 223 -7.88 -3.70 -26.07
CA CYS A 223 -7.30 -2.52 -26.70
C CYS A 223 -5.78 -2.40 -26.48
N ASP A 224 -5.22 -3.23 -25.61
CA ASP A 224 -3.80 -3.39 -25.36
C ASP A 224 -3.34 -4.76 -25.90
N PRO A 225 -2.37 -4.84 -26.82
CA PRO A 225 -1.85 -6.11 -27.34
C PRO A 225 -1.15 -6.99 -26.30
N TYR A 226 -0.93 -6.49 -25.08
CA TYR A 226 -0.37 -7.22 -23.95
C TYR A 226 -1.38 -7.53 -22.84
N ALA A 227 -2.66 -7.19 -23.01
CA ALA A 227 -3.75 -7.48 -22.07
C ALA A 227 -3.75 -8.95 -21.60
N ASP A 228 -3.63 -9.89 -22.53
CA ASP A 228 -3.65 -11.34 -22.23
C ASP A 228 -2.50 -11.76 -21.32
N LYS A 229 -1.35 -11.07 -21.40
CA LYS A 229 -0.19 -11.35 -20.53
C LYS A 229 -0.40 -10.81 -19.12
N VAL A 230 -1.09 -9.67 -18.99
CA VAL A 230 -1.45 -9.11 -17.69
C VAL A 230 -2.50 -9.99 -17.00
N ILE A 231 -3.48 -10.49 -17.75
CA ILE A 231 -4.50 -11.43 -17.25
C ILE A 231 -3.83 -12.73 -16.79
N ALA A 232 -2.95 -13.32 -17.61
CA ALA A 232 -2.22 -14.53 -17.25
C ALA A 232 -1.32 -14.33 -16.00
N ALA A 233 -0.70 -13.16 -15.83
CA ALA A 233 0.11 -12.85 -14.65
C ALA A 233 -0.73 -12.70 -13.38
N ILE A 234 -1.96 -12.17 -13.48
CA ILE A 234 -2.91 -12.09 -12.37
C ILE A 234 -3.32 -13.51 -11.95
N GLU A 235 -3.64 -14.38 -12.91
CA GLU A 235 -3.99 -15.79 -12.66
C GLU A 235 -2.82 -16.57 -12.03
N GLU A 236 -1.59 -16.40 -12.53
CA GLU A 236 -0.39 -17.08 -12.02
C GLU A 236 0.00 -16.62 -10.61
N SER A 237 -0.29 -15.35 -10.25
CA SER A 237 0.03 -14.80 -8.93
C SER A 237 -0.80 -15.37 -7.78
N GLY A 238 -1.80 -16.20 -8.07
CA GLY A 238 -2.72 -16.73 -7.06
C GLY A 238 -3.60 -15.68 -6.40
N ARG A 239 -3.51 -14.39 -6.81
CA ARG A 239 -4.50 -13.37 -6.50
C ARG A 239 -5.71 -13.57 -7.40
N MET A 240 -6.55 -14.54 -7.05
CA MET A 240 -7.95 -14.40 -7.43
C MET A 240 -8.49 -13.11 -6.78
N PRO A 241 -9.28 -12.29 -7.49
CA PRO A 241 -10.03 -11.23 -6.82
C PRO A 241 -10.88 -11.87 -5.72
N ALA A 242 -11.01 -11.20 -4.58
CA ALA A 242 -11.72 -11.65 -3.38
C ALA A 242 -13.24 -11.84 -3.64
N ALA A 243 -13.61 -12.87 -4.39
CA ALA A 243 -14.97 -13.22 -4.73
C ALA A 243 -15.10 -14.72 -5.01
N GLN A 244 -14.56 -15.54 -4.12
CA GLN A 244 -15.02 -16.92 -3.92
C GLN A 244 -15.09 -17.18 -2.42
N VAL A 245 -16.07 -16.55 -1.77
CA VAL A 245 -16.64 -17.04 -0.52
C VAL A 245 -17.85 -17.87 -0.93
N THR A 246 -17.83 -19.16 -0.62
CA THR A 246 -18.91 -20.10 -0.96
C THR A 246 -20.18 -19.77 -0.20
N ARG A 247 -21.34 -20.04 -0.82
CA ARG A 247 -22.70 -19.82 -0.28
C ARG A 247 -22.91 -20.41 1.12
N GLU A 248 -22.21 -21.50 1.47
CA GLU A 248 -22.28 -22.14 2.79
C GLU A 248 -21.70 -21.27 3.92
N ALA A 249 -20.73 -20.41 3.63
CA ALA A 249 -20.17 -19.49 4.64
C ALA A 249 -21.05 -18.26 4.91
N LEU A 250 -21.92 -17.90 3.96
CA LEU A 250 -22.91 -16.82 4.10
C LEU A 250 -24.24 -17.33 4.68
N GLU A 251 -24.72 -18.51 4.26
CA GLU A 251 -25.95 -19.13 4.78
C GLU A 251 -25.80 -19.59 6.25
N ALA A 252 -24.58 -19.87 6.73
CA ALA A 252 -24.32 -20.16 8.15
C ALA A 252 -24.35 -18.93 9.07
N VAL A 253 -24.28 -17.71 8.51
CA VAL A 253 -24.30 -16.45 9.26
C VAL A 253 -25.69 -15.79 9.22
N GLU A 254 -26.48 -16.03 8.18
CA GLU A 254 -27.83 -15.44 7.99
C GLU A 254 -28.95 -16.05 8.88
N GLY A 255 -28.63 -16.98 9.78
CA GLY A 255 -29.62 -17.61 10.67
C GLY A 255 -29.73 -17.01 12.07
N VAL A 256 -28.78 -16.18 12.52
CA VAL A 256 -28.86 -15.59 13.87
C VAL A 256 -29.51 -14.23 13.77
N ALA A 257 -30.84 -14.22 13.78
CA ALA A 257 -31.59 -12.99 14.08
C ALA A 257 -31.04 -12.41 15.39
N LEU A 258 -30.49 -11.21 15.33
CA LEU A 258 -30.10 -10.45 16.51
C LEU A 258 -31.34 -10.32 17.40
N ASP A 259 -31.31 -10.97 18.56
CA ASP A 259 -32.41 -10.92 19.52
C ASP A 259 -32.39 -9.57 20.26
N TRP A 260 -33.13 -8.62 19.70
CA TRP A 260 -33.35 -7.30 20.29
C TRP A 260 -34.35 -7.33 21.46
N SER A 261 -34.91 -8.49 21.84
CA SER A 261 -35.91 -8.56 22.92
C SER A 261 -35.34 -8.21 24.30
N ASN A 262 -34.01 -8.19 24.44
CA ASN A 262 -33.31 -7.69 25.63
C ASN A 262 -32.84 -6.22 25.52
N PHE A 263 -33.09 -5.55 24.39
CA PHE A 263 -32.75 -4.13 24.23
C PHE A 263 -33.86 -3.26 24.85
N GLU A 264 -33.68 -2.89 26.12
CA GLU A 264 -34.41 -1.76 26.68
C GLU A 264 -33.89 -0.48 26.00
N GLY A 265 -34.61 -0.02 24.97
CA GLY A 265 -34.36 1.28 24.36
C GLY A 265 -34.33 2.39 25.42
N PRO A 266 -33.65 3.52 25.16
CA PRO A 266 -33.47 4.57 26.16
C PRO A 266 -34.82 5.03 26.70
N LYS A 267 -35.10 4.67 27.96
CA LYS A 267 -36.33 5.07 28.64
C LYS A 267 -36.31 6.59 28.79
N ARG A 268 -37.27 7.24 28.13
CA ARG A 268 -37.48 8.69 28.22
C ARG A 268 -37.75 9.03 29.69
N ASN A 269 -36.86 9.77 30.31
CA ASN A 269 -37.06 10.18 31.70
C ASN A 269 -38.20 11.20 31.74
N VAL A 270 -39.34 10.80 32.32
CA VAL A 270 -40.60 11.55 32.30
C VAL A 270 -40.49 12.82 33.16
N GLU A 271 -39.47 12.90 34.02
CA GLU A 271 -39.24 14.01 34.93
C GLU A 271 -38.46 15.17 34.28
N TRP A 272 -37.94 15.00 33.06
CA TRP A 272 -37.15 16.02 32.39
C TRP A 272 -38.05 17.07 31.74
N LYS A 273 -37.77 18.34 32.01
CA LYS A 273 -38.55 19.43 31.44
C LYS A 273 -38.17 19.62 29.97
N PRO A 274 -39.09 20.12 29.12
CA PRO A 274 -38.82 20.33 27.69
C PRO A 274 -37.54 21.16 27.43
N ASP A 275 -37.25 22.13 28.29
CA ASP A 275 -36.08 23.01 28.17
C ASP A 275 -34.74 22.27 28.41
N ASP A 276 -34.75 21.17 29.19
CA ASP A 276 -33.56 20.34 29.43
C ASP A 276 -33.21 19.46 28.22
N GLN A 277 -34.21 19.13 27.36
CA GLN A 277 -34.00 18.43 26.10
C GLN A 277 -33.42 19.35 25.01
N ASP A 278 -33.85 20.62 24.98
CA ASP A 278 -33.27 21.63 24.09
C ASP A 278 -31.83 22.01 24.51
N LEU A 279 -31.53 21.98 25.81
CA LEU A 279 -30.17 22.16 26.33
C LEU A 279 -29.19 21.07 25.88
N ILE A 280 -29.62 19.80 25.82
CA ILE A 280 -28.78 18.70 25.32
C ILE A 280 -28.57 18.79 23.80
N TYR A 281 -29.60 19.15 23.05
CA TYR A 281 -29.47 19.39 21.60
C TYR A 281 -28.64 20.63 21.28
N THR A 282 -28.67 21.64 22.15
CA THR A 282 -27.80 22.82 22.07
C THR A 282 -26.37 22.46 22.47
N ALA A 283 -26.14 21.64 23.50
CA ALA A 283 -24.81 21.18 23.93
C ALA A 283 -24.12 20.25 22.92
N ILE A 284 -24.87 19.50 22.11
CA ILE A 284 -24.30 18.70 21.00
C ILE A 284 -23.84 19.62 19.85
N ASN A 285 -24.40 20.83 19.72
CA ASN A 285 -24.14 21.76 18.61
C ASN A 285 -23.31 23.01 19.01
N TYR A 286 -23.09 23.26 20.30
CA TYR A 286 -22.26 24.35 20.81
C TYR A 286 -21.01 23.74 21.46
N ARG A 287 -19.83 23.96 20.87
CA ARG A 287 -18.56 23.52 21.48
C ARG A 287 -17.51 24.64 21.40
N ASP A 288 -17.68 25.61 22.29
CA ASP A 288 -16.61 26.21 23.10
C ASP A 288 -17.27 27.13 24.14
N ASP A 289 -17.17 26.80 25.43
CA ASP A 289 -16.76 27.73 26.48
C ASP A 289 -16.60 27.09 27.88
N GLU A 290 -15.44 27.39 28.49
CA GLU A 290 -15.30 27.80 29.90
C GLU A 290 -15.96 27.00 31.03
N TYR A 291 -15.89 25.67 31.08
CA TYR A 291 -15.81 25.02 32.41
C TYR A 291 -14.87 23.82 32.34
N GLY A 292 -13.77 23.90 33.08
CA GLY A 292 -12.99 22.72 33.42
C GLY A 292 -13.89 21.77 34.19
N ASP A 293 -14.14 20.59 33.62
CA ASP A 293 -13.78 19.31 34.25
C ASP A 293 -14.17 18.10 33.37
N ALA A 294 -13.18 17.22 33.25
CA ALA A 294 -13.24 15.75 33.37
C ALA A 294 -13.76 14.80 32.28
N ASP A 295 -14.36 15.20 31.14
CA ASP A 295 -14.82 14.21 30.14
C ASP A 295 -14.42 14.54 28.68
N GLU A 296 -13.12 14.76 28.43
CA GLU A 296 -12.57 14.87 27.06
C GLU A 296 -12.67 13.56 26.25
N ASP A 297 -12.97 12.42 26.90
CA ASP A 297 -12.87 11.11 26.25
C ASP A 297 -14.11 10.68 25.48
N VAL A 298 -15.29 11.30 25.63
CA VAL A 298 -16.52 10.76 25.00
C VAL A 298 -16.49 10.88 23.47
N GLY A 299 -15.99 12.00 22.94
CA GLY A 299 -15.84 12.21 21.49
C GLY A 299 -14.79 11.29 20.87
N GLN A 300 -13.68 11.09 21.58
CA GLN A 300 -12.61 10.19 21.15
C GLN A 300 -13.04 8.71 21.25
N GLN A 301 -13.72 8.32 22.32
CA GLN A 301 -14.31 6.99 22.46
C GLN A 301 -15.36 6.68 21.38
N LEU A 302 -16.12 7.67 20.91
CA LEU A 302 -17.08 7.47 19.83
C LEU A 302 -16.38 7.22 18.47
N VAL A 303 -15.32 7.97 18.18
CA VAL A 303 -14.50 7.78 16.97
C VAL A 303 -13.75 6.44 17.04
N GLU A 304 -13.19 6.10 18.19
CA GLU A 304 -12.53 4.82 18.42
C GLU A 304 -13.50 3.64 18.33
N ARG A 305 -14.74 3.79 18.82
CA ARG A 305 -15.81 2.77 18.65
C ARG A 305 -16.25 2.61 17.21
N LEU A 306 -16.37 3.69 16.44
CA LEU A 306 -16.70 3.63 15.02
C LEU A 306 -15.58 2.96 14.21
N LEU A 307 -14.31 3.29 14.52
CA LEU A 307 -13.15 2.65 13.89
C LEU A 307 -13.00 1.18 14.32
N ALA A 308 -13.31 0.84 15.57
CA ALA A 308 -13.30 -0.54 16.05
C ALA A 308 -14.41 -1.38 15.42
N ALA A 309 -15.63 -0.84 15.29
CA ALA A 309 -16.73 -1.51 14.60
C ALA A 309 -16.41 -1.77 13.12
N TRP A 310 -15.80 -0.78 12.45
CA TRP A 310 -15.34 -0.91 11.06
C TRP A 310 -14.19 -1.91 10.91
N ARG A 311 -13.23 -1.95 11.83
CA ARG A 311 -12.16 -2.97 11.83
C ARG A 311 -12.72 -4.37 12.08
N SER A 312 -13.65 -4.48 13.03
CA SER A 312 -14.28 -5.76 13.37
C SER A 312 -15.11 -6.33 12.23
N SER A 313 -15.76 -5.47 11.41
CA SER A 313 -16.47 -5.92 10.21
C SER A 313 -15.55 -6.37 9.08
N LEU A 314 -14.28 -5.93 9.07
CA LEU A 314 -13.26 -6.41 8.12
C LEU A 314 -12.60 -7.72 8.59
N SER A 315 -12.48 -7.95 9.90
CA SER A 315 -11.81 -9.14 10.47
C SER A 315 -12.73 -10.31 10.82
N ALA A 316 -14.06 -10.15 10.79
CA ALA A 316 -15.02 -11.23 11.05
C ALA A 316 -15.20 -12.19 9.86
N SER A 317 -14.10 -12.62 9.23
CA SER A 317 -14.11 -13.78 8.32
C SER A 317 -13.62 -15.02 9.08
N PRO A 318 -14.47 -16.03 9.33
CA PRO A 318 -14.04 -17.20 10.08
C PRO A 318 -13.08 -18.08 9.26
N SER A 319 -12.00 -18.52 9.90
CA SER A 319 -11.05 -19.50 9.37
C SER A 319 -11.72 -20.87 9.22
N PRO A 320 -11.63 -21.54 8.05
CA PRO A 320 -12.27 -22.83 7.85
C PRO A 320 -11.39 -23.98 8.37
N VAL A 321 -11.78 -24.60 9.48
CA VAL A 321 -11.34 -25.96 9.83
C VAL A 321 -12.55 -26.77 10.29
N ASP A 322 -12.65 -27.98 9.73
CA ASP A 322 -13.52 -29.10 10.05
C ASP A 322 -15.04 -28.94 9.88
N SER A 323 -15.57 -29.52 8.79
CA SER A 323 -16.60 -30.58 8.85
C SER A 323 -16.82 -31.18 7.46
N ARG A 324 -16.44 -32.45 7.30
CA ARG A 324 -16.96 -33.34 6.26
C ARG A 324 -18.36 -33.78 6.71
N ASP A 325 -19.39 -33.38 5.99
CA ASP A 325 -20.56 -34.24 5.73
C ASP A 325 -21.38 -33.67 4.56
N GLY A 326 -21.66 -34.53 3.60
CA GLY A 326 -22.17 -34.15 2.28
C GLY A 326 -23.67 -33.88 2.24
N LEU A 327 -24.08 -33.01 1.32
CA LEU A 327 -25.46 -32.89 0.86
C LEU A 327 -25.51 -32.43 -0.61
N ILE A 328 -26.54 -32.93 -1.29
CA ILE A 328 -26.76 -32.93 -2.74
C ILE A 328 -27.29 -31.56 -3.20
N ALA A 329 -26.65 -30.97 -4.22
CA ALA A 329 -27.11 -29.70 -4.82
C ALA A 329 -28.38 -29.88 -5.68
N PRO A 330 -29.39 -29.01 -5.56
CA PRO A 330 -30.49 -28.94 -6.51
C PRO A 330 -30.05 -28.16 -7.78
N ARG A 331 -30.21 -28.79 -8.94
CA ARG A 331 -30.01 -28.17 -10.25
C ARG A 331 -31.19 -27.26 -10.58
N GLY A 332 -30.96 -26.00 -10.95
CA GLY A 332 -31.95 -25.24 -11.73
C GLY A 332 -32.17 -23.75 -11.46
N GLY A 333 -31.35 -23.06 -10.67
CA GLY A 333 -31.47 -21.59 -10.52
C GLY A 333 -30.73 -20.85 -11.64
N ILE A 334 -31.39 -19.92 -12.33
CA ILE A 334 -30.74 -18.93 -13.20
C ILE A 334 -29.93 -18.00 -12.27
N GLU A 335 -28.61 -18.04 -12.34
CA GLU A 335 -27.75 -17.15 -11.54
C GLU A 335 -28.00 -15.68 -11.91
N PRO A 336 -28.05 -14.76 -10.92
CA PRO A 336 -28.20 -13.34 -11.21
C PRO A 336 -27.00 -12.83 -12.02
N ASN A 337 -27.26 -11.90 -12.93
CA ASN A 337 -26.23 -11.25 -13.72
C ASN A 337 -25.35 -10.37 -12.82
N TRP A 338 -24.23 -10.93 -12.34
CA TRP A 338 -23.28 -10.24 -11.45
C TRP A 338 -22.74 -8.93 -12.03
N TRP A 339 -22.69 -8.82 -13.36
CA TRP A 339 -22.34 -7.58 -14.04
C TRP A 339 -23.36 -6.45 -13.74
N GLU A 340 -24.66 -6.75 -13.78
CA GLU A 340 -25.70 -5.77 -13.49
C GLU A 340 -25.69 -5.33 -12.03
N VAL A 341 -25.47 -6.26 -11.10
CA VAL A 341 -25.35 -5.96 -9.67
C VAL A 341 -24.12 -5.08 -9.41
N SER A 342 -22.97 -5.41 -10.00
CA SER A 342 -21.75 -4.61 -9.87
C SER A 342 -21.93 -3.21 -10.45
N MET A 343 -22.53 -3.10 -11.64
CA MET A 343 -22.80 -1.81 -12.27
C MET A 343 -23.80 -0.96 -11.48
N LYS A 344 -24.80 -1.58 -10.86
CA LYS A 344 -25.74 -0.91 -9.95
C LYS A 344 -25.00 -0.34 -8.74
N LEU A 345 -24.21 -1.14 -8.04
CA LEU A 345 -23.43 -0.72 -6.87
C LEU A 345 -22.45 0.43 -7.19
N ARG A 346 -21.76 0.36 -8.35
CA ARG A 346 -20.84 1.42 -8.77
C ARG A 346 -21.54 2.75 -9.05
N ARG A 347 -22.71 2.72 -9.69
CA ARG A 347 -23.52 3.93 -9.92
C ARG A 347 -23.97 4.56 -8.60
N GLU A 348 -24.35 3.72 -7.66
CA GLU A 348 -24.80 4.13 -6.32
C GLU A 348 -23.66 4.75 -5.50
N LEU A 349 -22.48 4.15 -5.53
CA LEU A 349 -21.29 4.71 -4.88
C LEU A 349 -20.89 6.06 -5.50
N LYS A 350 -20.94 6.17 -6.84
CA LYS A 350 -20.66 7.43 -7.54
C LYS A 350 -21.66 8.53 -7.17
N ALA A 351 -22.94 8.18 -7.02
CA ALA A 351 -23.96 9.13 -6.58
C ALA A 351 -23.68 9.65 -5.16
N LEU A 352 -23.27 8.75 -4.25
CA LEU A 352 -22.92 9.13 -2.87
C LEU A 352 -21.68 10.03 -2.82
N GLN A 353 -20.64 9.69 -3.59
CA GLN A 353 -19.43 10.53 -3.70
C GLN A 353 -19.75 11.91 -4.24
N THR A 354 -20.62 12.00 -5.25
CA THR A 354 -21.06 13.27 -5.84
C THR A 354 -21.81 14.12 -4.82
N ALA A 355 -22.73 13.52 -4.05
CA ALA A 355 -23.47 14.22 -3.01
C ALA A 355 -22.54 14.71 -1.87
N ALA A 356 -21.55 13.90 -1.47
CA ALA A 356 -20.56 14.30 -0.47
C ALA A 356 -19.67 15.44 -0.97
N GLN A 357 -19.21 15.40 -2.22
CA GLN A 357 -18.41 16.47 -2.79
C GLN A 357 -19.17 17.80 -2.83
N LYS A 358 -20.47 17.77 -3.14
CA LYS A 358 -21.32 18.97 -3.12
C LYS A 358 -21.39 19.62 -1.73
N VAL A 359 -21.37 18.84 -0.66
CA VAL A 359 -21.30 19.36 0.72
C VAL A 359 -20.00 20.11 0.95
N ILE A 360 -18.88 19.57 0.46
CA ILE A 360 -17.56 20.19 0.58
C ILE A 360 -17.54 21.51 -0.20
N ASP A 361 -17.95 21.47 -1.47
CA ASP A 361 -17.94 22.65 -2.34
C ASP A 361 -18.84 23.79 -1.80
N GLU A 362 -20.01 23.45 -1.26
CA GLU A 362 -20.91 24.43 -0.65
C GLU A 362 -20.35 24.98 0.68
N THR A 363 -19.67 24.15 1.48
CA THR A 363 -18.98 24.58 2.70
C THR A 363 -17.86 25.57 2.37
N ASP A 364 -17.05 25.25 1.38
CA ASP A 364 -15.94 26.10 0.93
C ASP A 364 -16.48 27.43 0.36
N ALA A 365 -17.56 27.39 -0.42
CA ALA A 365 -18.21 28.58 -0.94
C ALA A 365 -18.74 29.51 0.18
N ILE A 366 -19.38 28.95 1.23
CA ILE A 366 -19.84 29.73 2.39
C ILE A 366 -18.65 30.32 3.16
N HIS A 367 -17.57 29.54 3.31
CA HIS A 367 -16.37 30.01 3.99
C HIS A 367 -15.65 31.14 3.27
N ASP A 368 -15.63 31.12 1.93
CA ASP A 368 -14.87 32.08 1.13
C ASP A 368 -15.65 33.36 0.81
N SER A 369 -16.98 33.31 0.74
CA SER A 369 -17.79 34.42 0.21
C SER A 369 -18.53 35.25 1.25
N GLU A 370 -18.80 34.74 2.46
CA GLU A 370 -19.67 35.42 3.41
C GLU A 370 -18.91 36.07 4.60
N PRO A 371 -19.25 37.32 4.98
CA PRO A 371 -18.70 37.96 6.17
C PRO A 371 -19.23 37.30 7.45
N PRO A 372 -18.47 37.36 8.57
CA PRO A 372 -18.95 36.89 9.87
C PRO A 372 -20.25 37.60 10.29
N PRO A 373 -21.22 36.91 10.93
CA PRO A 373 -21.14 35.52 11.44
C PRO A 373 -21.64 34.44 10.46
N THR A 374 -22.04 34.81 9.24
CA THR A 374 -22.68 33.91 8.26
C THR A 374 -21.71 32.83 7.74
N LYS A 375 -20.40 33.08 7.84
CA LYS A 375 -19.29 32.16 7.53
C LYS A 375 -19.33 30.78 8.25
N TYR A 376 -20.20 30.62 9.25
CA TYR A 376 -20.38 29.38 10.02
C TYR A 376 -21.69 28.65 9.73
N ARG A 377 -22.44 29.05 8.70
CA ARG A 377 -23.67 28.35 8.32
C ARG A 377 -23.34 26.99 7.70
N ALA A 378 -23.93 25.92 8.19
CA ALA A 378 -23.79 24.61 7.55
C ALA A 378 -24.45 24.62 6.16
N PRO A 379 -23.91 23.89 5.17
CA PRO A 379 -24.52 23.75 3.84
C PRO A 379 -25.74 22.81 3.90
N TYR A 380 -26.81 23.28 4.55
CA TYR A 380 -28.00 22.47 4.83
C TYR A 380 -28.64 21.87 3.57
N GLY A 381 -28.48 22.53 2.42
CA GLY A 381 -28.92 22.02 1.12
C GLY A 381 -28.19 20.74 0.73
N ALA A 382 -26.87 20.80 0.57
CA ALA A 382 -26.07 19.62 0.24
C ALA A 382 -26.12 18.52 1.31
N ILE A 383 -26.21 18.88 2.61
CA ILE A 383 -26.34 17.88 3.69
C ILE A 383 -27.67 17.11 3.56
N THR A 384 -28.75 17.80 3.17
CA THR A 384 -30.07 17.16 2.96
C THR A 384 -30.02 16.21 1.77
N GLU A 385 -29.33 16.57 0.69
CA GLU A 385 -29.14 15.71 -0.48
C GLU A 385 -28.32 14.46 -0.15
N LEU A 386 -27.24 14.60 0.62
CA LEU A 386 -26.45 13.45 1.09
C LEU A 386 -27.26 12.51 1.97
N ARG A 387 -28.09 13.06 2.87
CA ARG A 387 -28.99 12.26 3.72
C ARG A 387 -30.06 11.53 2.91
N ALA A 388 -30.64 12.18 1.90
CA ALA A 388 -31.60 11.53 1.01
C ALA A 388 -30.95 10.40 0.19
N ALA A 389 -29.71 10.60 -0.27
CA ALA A 389 -28.95 9.56 -0.98
C ALA A 389 -28.65 8.34 -0.09
N LEU A 390 -28.33 8.56 1.19
CA LEU A 390 -28.13 7.52 2.19
C LEU A 390 -29.43 6.79 2.54
N ALA A 391 -30.53 7.51 2.79
CA ALA A 391 -31.83 6.92 3.13
C ALA A 391 -32.39 6.05 1.98
N ALA A 392 -32.12 6.43 0.73
CA ALA A 392 -32.48 5.63 -0.45
C ALA A 392 -31.70 4.29 -0.55
N LYS A 393 -30.61 4.11 0.23
CA LYS A 393 -29.88 2.84 0.36
C LYS A 393 -30.51 1.92 1.38
N GLU A 394 -30.94 2.46 2.52
CA GLU A 394 -31.51 1.68 3.64
C GLU A 394 -32.87 1.04 3.31
N GLN A 395 -33.59 1.56 2.31
CA GLN A 395 -34.91 1.04 1.91
C GLN A 395 -34.85 -0.07 0.83
N GLN A 396 -33.66 -0.48 0.38
CA GLN A 396 -33.53 -1.59 -0.57
C GLN A 396 -33.31 -2.90 0.22
N PRO A 397 -34.18 -3.91 0.04
CA PRO A 397 -34.09 -5.19 0.76
C PRO A 397 -32.85 -5.99 0.37
#